data_AF-A0A8D2LR19-F1
#
_entry.id   AF-A0A8D2LR19-F1
#
_cell.length_a   1.000
_cell.length_b   1.000
_cell.length_c   1.000
_cell.angle_alpha   90.00
_cell.angle_beta   90.00
_cell.angle_gamma   90.00
#
_symmetry.space_group_name_H-M   'P 1'
#
loop_
_entity.id
_entity.type
_entity.pdbx_description
1 polymer ?
#
loop_
_entity_poly.entity_id
_entity_poly.type
_entity_poly.pdbx_seq_one_letter_code
_entity_poly.pdbx_strand_id
1 'polypeptide(L)'
;MVAHSTVTPENRIATELRCRLEPAARDAVPRRAPQGLGRPSTVPAARHTHFPAFRSPEDFSTINRTTALLEESGFYWGPLSVHAAHEKLKHEAVGTFLIRDSHQKNCFFTISVRTATGPTSIRVVFQAGHFHLDGSKETFGCLFQLLEHYVRSPRKVLARPLHKERLRSLQELCRKSIVATFGKENLSRVPLNPVLKDYLESFPFKL
;
A
#
# COMPACT_ATOMS: atom_id res chain seq x y z
N MET A 1 -12.34 -26.23 -39.66
CA MET A 1 -12.89 -25.68 -38.39
C MET A 1 -11.76 -24.95 -37.69
N VAL A 2 -11.75 -23.61 -37.76
CA VAL A 2 -10.73 -22.77 -37.12
C VAL A 2 -11.32 -22.30 -35.78
N ALA A 3 -10.73 -22.74 -34.67
CA ALA A 3 -11.19 -22.37 -33.34
C ALA A 3 -10.72 -20.93 -33.01
N HIS A 4 -11.69 -20.05 -32.80
CA HIS A 4 -11.50 -18.70 -32.32
C HIS A 4 -10.93 -18.72 -30.89
N SER A 5 -9.75 -18.13 -30.71
CA SER A 5 -9.18 -17.88 -29.37
C SER A 5 -9.80 -16.61 -28.79
N THR A 6 -10.85 -16.78 -27.99
CA THR A 6 -11.48 -15.70 -27.21
C THR A 6 -10.66 -15.45 -25.94
N VAL A 7 -9.85 -14.38 -25.97
CA VAL A 7 -9.17 -13.86 -24.77
C VAL A 7 -10.22 -13.22 -23.87
N THR A 8 -10.47 -13.80 -22.70
CA THR A 8 -11.36 -13.23 -21.69
C THR A 8 -10.76 -11.95 -21.08
N PRO A 9 -11.58 -10.94 -20.78
CA PRO A 9 -11.13 -9.65 -20.23
C PRO A 9 -10.54 -9.73 -18.81
N GLU A 10 -10.68 -10.88 -18.16
CA GLU A 10 -10.17 -11.18 -16.80
C GLU A 10 -8.65 -11.18 -16.73
N ASN A 11 -7.99 -11.58 -17.83
CA ASN A 11 -6.54 -11.56 -17.91
C ASN A 11 -5.97 -10.16 -18.10
N ARG A 12 -6.74 -9.16 -18.52
CA ARG A 12 -6.13 -7.87 -18.88
C ARG A 12 -5.56 -7.12 -17.69
N ILE A 13 -6.23 -7.02 -16.53
CA ILE A 13 -5.68 -6.21 -15.42
C ILE A 13 -4.60 -6.95 -14.63
N ALA A 14 -4.75 -8.26 -14.42
CA ALA A 14 -3.68 -9.06 -13.82
C ALA A 14 -2.45 -9.15 -14.75
N THR A 15 -2.67 -9.21 -16.07
CA THR A 15 -1.59 -9.19 -17.06
C THR A 15 -1.07 -7.78 -17.34
N GLU A 16 -1.85 -6.71 -17.15
CA GLU A 16 -1.45 -5.30 -17.31
C GLU A 16 -0.67 -4.80 -16.09
N LEU A 17 -1.02 -5.28 -14.89
CA LEU A 17 -0.18 -5.18 -13.69
C LEU A 17 1.08 -6.06 -13.83
N ARG A 18 1.01 -7.23 -14.49
CA ARG A 18 2.18 -8.09 -14.79
C ARG A 18 3.13 -7.51 -15.83
N CYS A 19 2.62 -6.90 -16.91
CA CYS A 19 3.41 -6.37 -18.02
C CYS A 19 4.17 -5.08 -17.69
N ARG A 20 3.80 -4.37 -16.62
CA ARG A 20 4.50 -3.16 -16.17
C ARG A 20 5.57 -3.39 -15.10
N LEU A 21 5.74 -4.63 -14.62
CA LEU A 21 6.62 -4.95 -13.48
C LEU A 21 7.93 -5.68 -13.87
N GLU A 22 8.22 -5.86 -15.17
CA GLU A 22 9.52 -6.36 -15.62
C GLU A 22 10.56 -5.22 -15.65
N PRO A 23 11.77 -5.38 -15.08
CA PRO A 23 12.83 -4.39 -15.20
C PRO A 23 13.37 -4.41 -16.63
N ALA A 24 13.22 -3.29 -17.34
CA ALA A 24 13.85 -3.08 -18.62
C ALA A 24 15.37 -3.38 -18.53
N ALA A 25 15.81 -4.16 -19.49
CA ALA A 25 17.17 -4.67 -19.61
C ALA A 25 18.22 -3.56 -19.59
N ARG A 26 19.36 -3.96 -19.05
CA ARG A 26 20.65 -3.26 -19.02
C ARG A 26 20.96 -2.61 -20.38
N ASP A 27 21.06 -1.29 -20.39
CA ASP A 27 21.74 -0.57 -21.46
C ASP A 27 23.18 -0.25 -21.06
N ALA A 28 24.08 -0.53 -21.99
CA ALA A 28 25.51 -0.44 -21.85
C ALA A 28 26.01 1.00 -21.92
N VAL A 29 27.04 1.34 -21.15
CA VAL A 29 27.87 2.54 -21.40
C VAL A 29 29.35 2.17 -21.28
N PRO A 30 30.24 2.68 -22.16
CA PRO A 30 31.62 2.21 -22.29
C PRO A 30 32.58 2.87 -21.30
N ARG A 31 33.70 2.18 -21.09
CA ARG A 31 34.85 2.56 -20.24
C ARG A 31 35.54 3.85 -20.71
N ARG A 32 35.95 4.70 -19.76
CA ARG A 32 37.19 5.52 -19.83
C ARG A 32 37.65 5.91 -18.41
N ALA A 33 38.97 5.94 -18.23
CA ALA A 33 39.73 6.39 -17.05
C ALA A 33 40.93 7.22 -17.56
N PRO A 34 41.77 7.89 -16.72
CA PRO A 34 41.54 8.54 -15.42
C PRO A 34 42.14 9.99 -15.35
N GLN A 35 42.07 10.59 -14.14
CA GLN A 35 42.94 11.63 -13.55
C GLN A 35 42.42 13.09 -13.44
N GLY A 36 42.56 13.64 -12.23
CA GLY A 36 42.37 15.06 -11.88
C GLY A 36 42.10 15.27 -10.38
N LEU A 37 43.16 15.42 -9.57
CA LEU A 37 43.13 15.72 -8.14
C LEU A 37 42.55 17.13 -7.86
N GLY A 38 41.57 17.23 -6.96
CA GLY A 38 41.00 18.52 -6.51
C GLY A 38 40.19 18.42 -5.22
N ARG A 39 40.86 18.74 -4.10
CA ARG A 39 40.40 19.29 -2.79
C ARG A 39 39.00 18.94 -2.22
N PRO A 40 38.89 18.41 -0.98
CA PRO A 40 37.60 18.15 -0.35
C PRO A 40 36.97 19.44 0.18
N SER A 41 35.87 19.88 -0.43
CA SER A 41 34.92 20.79 0.20
C SER A 41 33.91 19.97 1.01
N THR A 42 33.96 20.11 2.32
CA THR A 42 33.01 19.53 3.28
C THR A 42 31.66 20.24 3.13
N VAL A 43 30.84 19.80 2.18
CA VAL A 43 29.40 20.01 2.20
C VAL A 43 28.79 18.94 3.12
N PRO A 44 27.92 19.29 4.09
CA PRO A 44 27.21 18.28 4.85
C PRO A 44 26.36 17.49 3.86
N ALA A 45 26.59 16.18 3.79
CA ALA A 45 25.84 15.27 2.93
C ALA A 45 24.35 15.49 3.21
N ALA A 46 23.65 16.12 2.26
CA ALA A 46 22.21 16.20 2.28
C ALA A 46 21.74 14.75 2.44
N ARG A 47 21.06 14.47 3.55
CA ARG A 47 20.43 13.18 3.77
C ARG A 47 19.40 13.04 2.67
N HIS A 48 19.77 12.42 1.56
CA HIS A 48 18.87 12.15 0.44
C HIS A 48 17.84 11.16 0.95
N THR A 49 16.76 11.68 1.51
CA THR A 49 15.59 10.87 1.81
C THR A 49 14.99 10.45 0.47
N HIS A 50 14.72 9.15 0.32
CA HIS A 50 14.01 8.64 -0.85
C HIS A 50 12.53 9.03 -0.84
N PHE A 51 12.04 9.55 0.30
CA PHE A 51 10.69 10.03 0.47
C PHE A 51 10.44 11.31 -0.35
N PRO A 52 9.30 11.41 -1.04
CA PRO A 52 8.95 12.62 -1.76
C PRO A 52 8.82 13.81 -0.80
N ALA A 53 9.33 14.96 -1.23
CA ALA A 53 9.03 16.22 -0.56
C ALA A 53 7.52 16.49 -0.65
N PHE A 54 6.92 16.90 0.47
CA PHE A 54 5.51 17.28 0.49
C PHE A 54 5.32 18.52 -0.38
N ARG A 55 4.30 18.50 -1.24
CA ARG A 55 3.99 19.62 -2.15
C ARG A 55 3.17 20.71 -1.47
N SER A 56 2.47 20.37 -0.40
CA SER A 56 1.70 21.31 0.43
C SER A 56 1.59 20.83 1.89
N PRO A 57 1.21 21.72 2.83
CA PRO A 57 0.92 21.36 4.22
C PRO A 57 -0.26 20.38 4.37
N GLU A 58 -1.23 20.43 3.46
CA GLU A 58 -2.39 19.52 3.43
C GLU A 58 -1.97 18.11 3.03
N ASP A 59 -1.07 17.99 2.05
CA ASP A 59 -0.45 16.73 1.65
C ASP A 59 0.30 16.09 2.83
N PHE A 60 1.08 16.90 3.56
CA PHE A 60 1.76 16.45 4.79
C PHE A 60 0.77 15.93 5.84
N SER A 61 -0.29 16.69 6.12
CA SER A 61 -1.31 16.31 7.11
C SER A 61 -2.02 15.01 6.71
N THR A 62 -2.30 14.84 5.42
CA THR A 62 -2.95 13.64 4.88
C THR A 62 -2.08 12.40 5.02
N ILE A 63 -0.79 12.52 4.66
CA ILE A 63 0.16 11.41 4.82
C ILE A 63 0.39 11.10 6.29
N ASN A 64 0.56 12.11 7.15
CA ASN A 64 0.76 11.90 8.58
C ASN A 64 -0.44 11.19 9.23
N ARG A 65 -1.67 11.62 8.90
CA ARG A 65 -2.89 10.94 9.34
C ARG A 65 -2.97 9.51 8.81
N THR A 66 -2.56 9.29 7.57
CA THR A 66 -2.53 7.94 6.95
C THR A 66 -1.53 7.04 7.67
N THR A 67 -0.35 7.55 8.00
CA THR A 67 0.67 6.82 8.77
C THR A 67 0.15 6.44 10.16
N ALA A 68 -0.48 7.36 10.88
CA ALA A 68 -1.07 7.07 12.19
C ALA A 68 -2.12 5.93 12.11
N LEU A 69 -3.00 5.99 11.10
CA LEU A 69 -3.98 4.92 10.87
C LEU A 69 -3.33 3.59 10.46
N LEU A 70 -2.22 3.63 9.70
CA LEU A 70 -1.47 2.43 9.32
C LEU A 70 -0.86 1.75 10.53
N GLU A 71 -0.29 2.50 11.47
CA GLU A 71 0.23 1.94 12.72
C GLU A 71 -0.87 1.24 13.53
N GLU A 72 -2.07 1.83 13.60
CA GLU A 72 -3.26 1.26 14.27
C GLU A 72 -3.90 0.07 13.55
N SER A 73 -3.50 -0.20 12.30
CA SER A 73 -4.13 -1.25 11.47
C SER A 73 -3.61 -2.66 11.78
N GLY A 74 -2.40 -2.77 12.34
CA GLY A 74 -1.71 -4.03 12.62
C GLY A 74 -1.20 -4.80 11.39
N PHE A 75 -1.54 -4.39 10.16
CA PHE A 75 -1.06 -5.00 8.90
C PHE A 75 -0.11 -4.11 8.10
N TYR A 76 0.28 -2.98 8.69
CA TYR A 76 1.39 -2.17 8.24
C TYR A 76 2.71 -2.69 8.82
N TRP A 77 3.64 -3.05 7.94
CA TRP A 77 4.94 -3.64 8.28
C TRP A 77 6.09 -2.62 8.31
N GLY A 78 5.81 -1.32 8.10
CA GLY A 78 6.82 -0.27 8.10
C GLY A 78 7.92 -0.54 7.06
N PRO A 79 9.21 -0.33 7.42
CA PRO A 79 10.34 -0.49 6.51
C PRO A 79 10.65 -1.97 6.27
N LEU A 80 9.80 -2.63 5.47
CA LEU A 80 9.96 -4.01 5.05
C LEU A 80 10.46 -4.08 3.61
N SER A 81 11.51 -4.89 3.38
CA SER A 81 12.02 -5.09 2.03
C SER A 81 11.02 -5.87 1.16
N VAL A 82 11.12 -5.71 -0.16
CA VAL A 82 10.27 -6.44 -1.13
C VAL A 82 10.42 -7.94 -0.94
N HIS A 83 11.67 -8.41 -0.80
CA HIS A 83 11.98 -9.83 -0.62
C HIS A 83 11.37 -10.38 0.67
N ALA A 84 11.53 -9.68 1.80
CA ALA A 84 10.95 -10.11 3.08
C ALA A 84 9.41 -10.13 3.05
N ALA A 85 8.79 -9.16 2.36
CA ALA A 85 7.35 -9.14 2.14
C ALA A 85 6.88 -10.34 1.30
N HIS A 86 7.62 -10.68 0.23
CA HIS A 86 7.30 -11.81 -0.63
C HIS A 86 7.43 -13.14 0.11
N GLU A 87 8.49 -13.34 0.89
CA GLU A 87 8.66 -14.55 1.71
C GLU A 87 7.52 -14.73 2.71
N LYS A 88 7.08 -13.64 3.38
CA LYS A 88 5.92 -13.68 4.28
C LYS A 88 4.62 -14.08 3.58
N LEU A 89 4.46 -13.73 2.31
CA LEU A 89 3.25 -14.00 1.51
C LEU A 89 3.31 -15.31 0.72
N LYS A 90 4.49 -15.96 0.68
CA LYS A 90 4.77 -17.16 -0.13
C LYS A 90 3.97 -18.39 0.28
N HIS A 91 3.51 -18.45 1.52
CA HIS A 91 2.69 -19.56 2.02
C HIS A 91 1.29 -19.12 2.42
N GLU A 92 0.94 -17.85 2.19
CA GLU A 92 -0.39 -17.31 2.47
C GLU A 92 -1.37 -17.60 1.33
N ALA A 93 -2.66 -17.49 1.62
CA ALA A 93 -3.69 -17.68 0.60
C ALA A 93 -3.71 -16.50 -0.40
N VAL A 94 -4.19 -16.78 -1.61
CA VAL A 94 -4.41 -15.75 -2.65
C VAL A 94 -5.30 -14.61 -2.12
N GLY A 95 -4.92 -13.38 -2.43
CA GLY A 95 -5.54 -12.15 -1.95
C GLY A 95 -5.06 -11.69 -0.58
N THR A 96 -4.22 -12.46 0.12
CA THR A 96 -3.59 -12.00 1.37
C THR A 96 -2.59 -10.90 1.06
N PHE A 97 -2.65 -9.77 1.77
CA PHE A 97 -1.83 -8.61 1.49
C PHE A 97 -1.26 -7.96 2.75
N LEU A 98 -0.20 -7.18 2.59
CA LEU A 98 0.39 -6.34 3.63
C LEU A 98 0.78 -4.98 3.06
N ILE A 99 0.88 -3.97 3.92
CA ILE A 99 1.39 -2.64 3.55
C ILE A 99 2.77 -2.45 4.13
N ARG A 100 3.66 -1.84 3.36
CA ARG A 100 5.03 -1.52 3.77
C ARG A 100 5.47 -0.20 3.15
N ASP A 101 6.59 0.32 3.64
CA ASP A 101 7.26 1.46 3.04
C ASP A 101 7.70 1.17 1.61
N SER A 102 7.60 2.19 0.77
CA SER A 102 8.19 2.17 -0.56
C SER A 102 9.62 2.71 -0.50
N HIS A 103 10.58 1.90 -0.96
CA HIS A 103 11.97 2.32 -1.14
C HIS A 103 12.20 3.13 -2.44
N GLN A 104 11.15 3.32 -3.25
CA GLN A 104 11.24 4.07 -4.50
C GLN A 104 10.88 5.54 -4.31
N LYS A 105 11.52 6.38 -5.13
CA LYS A 105 11.25 7.82 -5.18
C LYS A 105 9.78 8.06 -5.52
N ASN A 106 9.17 9.04 -4.86
CA ASN A 106 7.80 9.52 -5.12
C ASN A 106 6.66 8.57 -4.74
N CYS A 107 6.92 7.54 -3.93
CA CYS A 107 5.89 6.69 -3.35
C CYS A 107 6.17 6.53 -1.86
N PHE A 108 5.17 6.74 -1.01
CA PHE A 108 5.30 6.52 0.44
C PHE A 108 5.09 5.05 0.80
N PHE A 109 4.07 4.42 0.21
CA PHE A 109 3.62 3.09 0.59
C PHE A 109 3.58 2.12 -0.60
N THR A 110 3.69 0.83 -0.30
CA THR A 110 3.53 -0.27 -1.26
C THR A 110 2.63 -1.35 -0.66
N ILE A 111 1.70 -1.86 -1.46
CA ILE A 111 0.91 -3.04 -1.12
C ILE A 111 1.63 -4.26 -1.68
N SER A 112 2.01 -5.21 -0.83
CA SER A 112 2.46 -6.53 -1.29
C SER A 112 1.33 -7.52 -1.11
N VAL A 113 1.00 -8.28 -2.16
CA VAL A 113 -0.16 -9.19 -2.18
C VAL A 113 0.20 -10.53 -2.78
N ARG A 114 -0.34 -11.59 -2.22
CA ARG A 114 -0.26 -12.93 -2.80
C ARG A 114 -1.26 -13.09 -3.94
N THR A 115 -0.80 -13.25 -5.17
CA THR A 115 -1.66 -13.62 -6.31
C THR A 115 -1.58 -15.12 -6.60
N ALA A 116 -2.36 -15.59 -7.58
CA ALA A 116 -2.31 -16.97 -8.04
C ALA A 116 -0.92 -17.37 -8.59
N THR A 117 -0.17 -16.43 -9.17
CA THR A 117 1.17 -16.68 -9.71
C THR A 117 2.30 -16.47 -8.69
N GLY A 118 1.99 -15.91 -7.52
CA GLY A 118 2.96 -15.65 -6.46
C GLY A 118 2.80 -14.27 -5.82
N PRO A 119 3.64 -13.93 -4.84
CA PRO A 119 3.67 -12.60 -4.26
C PRO A 119 4.05 -11.53 -5.30
N THR A 120 3.35 -10.40 -5.28
CA THR A 120 3.67 -9.22 -6.09
C THR A 120 3.59 -7.96 -5.24
N SER A 121 4.15 -6.85 -5.73
CA SER A 121 4.12 -5.55 -5.05
C SER A 121 3.57 -4.47 -5.99
N ILE A 122 2.61 -3.69 -5.49
CA ILE A 122 1.94 -2.61 -6.20
C ILE A 122 2.19 -1.31 -5.44
N ARG A 123 2.68 -0.28 -6.15
CA ARG A 123 2.96 1.02 -5.56
C ARG A 123 1.66 1.78 -5.30
N VAL A 124 1.61 2.47 -4.17
CA VAL A 124 0.55 3.44 -3.87
C VAL A 124 1.11 4.83 -4.16
N VAL A 125 0.53 5.48 -5.16
CA VAL A 125 0.90 6.83 -5.57
C VAL A 125 0.02 7.82 -4.83
N PHE A 126 0.62 8.89 -4.33
CA PHE A 126 -0.08 10.01 -3.72
C PHE A 126 0.20 11.29 -4.51
N GLN A 127 -0.85 11.88 -5.08
CA GLN A 127 -0.75 13.07 -5.93
C GLN A 127 -1.97 13.96 -5.72
N ALA A 128 -1.73 15.25 -5.48
CA ALA A 128 -2.77 16.28 -5.31
C ALA A 128 -3.84 15.87 -4.28
N GLY A 129 -3.42 15.43 -3.09
CA GLY A 129 -4.34 15.00 -2.03
C GLY A 129 -5.00 13.63 -2.21
N HIS A 130 -4.70 12.88 -3.29
CA HIS A 130 -5.38 11.62 -3.58
C HIS A 130 -4.41 10.44 -3.71
N PHE A 131 -4.85 9.28 -3.23
CA PHE A 131 -4.20 7.97 -3.36
C PHE A 131 -4.73 7.21 -4.56
N HIS A 132 -3.86 6.53 -5.29
CA HIS A 132 -4.23 5.57 -6.34
C HIS A 132 -3.19 4.46 -6.45
N LEU A 133 -3.58 3.32 -7.04
CA LEU A 133 -2.62 2.28 -7.40
C LEU A 133 -1.92 2.64 -8.70
N ASP A 134 -0.64 2.34 -8.78
CA ASP A 134 0.12 2.53 -10.01
C ASP A 134 -0.49 1.71 -11.16
N GLY A 135 -0.80 2.40 -12.26
CA GLY A 135 -1.53 1.84 -13.42
C GLY A 135 -3.06 1.86 -13.30
N SER A 136 -3.63 2.29 -12.17
CA SER A 136 -5.08 2.48 -12.01
C SER A 136 -5.50 3.92 -12.29
N LYS A 137 -6.76 4.10 -12.72
CA LYS A 137 -7.41 5.41 -12.88
C LYS A 137 -8.24 5.83 -11.67
N GLU A 138 -8.45 4.92 -10.72
CA GLU A 138 -9.29 5.15 -9.55
C GLU A 138 -8.49 5.89 -8.47
N THR A 139 -9.03 7.01 -8.00
CA THR A 139 -8.42 7.87 -6.99
C THR A 139 -9.27 7.92 -5.72
N PHE A 140 -8.62 8.07 -4.58
CA PHE A 140 -9.26 8.02 -3.26
C PHE A 140 -8.65 9.09 -2.35
N GLY A 141 -9.46 9.78 -1.56
CA GLY A 141 -8.95 10.75 -0.57
C GLY A 141 -8.28 10.09 0.64
N CYS A 142 -8.45 8.78 0.82
CA CYS A 142 -7.89 8.04 1.94
C CYS A 142 -7.38 6.67 1.48
N LEU A 143 -6.18 6.27 1.96
CA LEU A 143 -5.60 4.97 1.66
C LEU A 143 -6.53 3.80 2.06
N PHE A 144 -7.20 3.89 3.21
CA PHE A 144 -8.08 2.81 3.65
C PHE A 144 -9.34 2.67 2.80
N GLN A 145 -9.84 3.76 2.22
CA GLN A 145 -10.92 3.69 1.22
C GLN A 145 -10.46 2.96 -0.05
N LEU A 146 -9.24 3.23 -0.50
CA LEU A 146 -8.63 2.49 -1.61
C LEU A 146 -8.58 1.00 -1.28
N LEU A 147 -8.08 0.62 -0.10
CA LEU A 147 -7.97 -0.78 0.31
C LEU A 147 -9.35 -1.45 0.38
N GLU A 148 -10.33 -0.83 1.03
CA GLU A 148 -11.69 -1.36 1.12
C GLU A 148 -12.34 -1.53 -0.25
N HIS A 149 -12.11 -0.60 -1.17
CA HIS A 149 -12.56 -0.71 -2.56
C HIS A 149 -12.00 -1.97 -3.24
N TYR A 150 -10.67 -2.17 -3.19
CA TYR A 150 -10.05 -3.33 -3.83
C TYR A 150 -10.35 -4.66 -3.12
N VAL A 151 -10.63 -4.64 -1.81
CA VAL A 151 -11.12 -5.82 -1.06
C VAL A 151 -12.55 -6.20 -1.43
N ARG A 152 -13.43 -5.21 -1.64
CA ARG A 152 -14.82 -5.44 -2.06
C ARG A 152 -14.97 -5.69 -3.56
N SER A 153 -13.94 -5.38 -4.35
CA SER A 153 -13.98 -5.54 -5.79
C SER A 153 -14.25 -7.01 -6.18
N PRO A 154 -15.08 -7.27 -7.21
CA PRO A 154 -15.37 -8.63 -7.67
C PRO A 154 -14.13 -9.37 -8.17
N ARG A 155 -13.09 -8.61 -8.56
CA ARG A 155 -11.78 -9.13 -8.99
C ARG A 155 -10.97 -9.75 -7.84
N LYS A 156 -11.36 -9.49 -6.58
CA LYS A 156 -10.72 -10.03 -5.36
C LYS A 156 -9.18 -9.91 -5.37
N VAL A 157 -8.68 -8.78 -5.88
CA VAL A 157 -7.24 -8.51 -5.94
C VAL A 157 -6.67 -8.49 -4.52
N LEU A 158 -7.39 -7.85 -3.60
CA LEU A 158 -7.14 -7.91 -2.17
C LEU A 158 -8.28 -8.71 -1.52
N ALA A 159 -7.97 -9.47 -0.49
CA ALA A 159 -8.96 -10.25 0.25
C ALA A 159 -8.83 -10.05 1.76
N ARG A 160 -7.63 -10.28 2.32
CA ARG A 160 -7.41 -10.14 3.76
C ARG A 160 -6.04 -9.53 4.08
N PRO A 161 -5.95 -8.68 5.11
CA PRO A 161 -4.66 -8.19 5.58
C PRO A 161 -3.87 -9.28 6.32
N LEU A 162 -2.55 -9.27 6.16
CA LEU A 162 -1.58 -10.04 6.94
C LEU A 162 -1.08 -9.18 8.09
N HIS A 163 -1.60 -9.46 9.28
CA HIS A 163 -1.22 -8.76 10.51
C HIS A 163 0.16 -9.21 11.02
N LYS A 164 0.89 -8.28 11.67
CA LYS A 164 2.15 -8.57 12.38
C LYS A 164 1.92 -9.60 13.49
N GLU A 165 0.87 -9.38 14.26
CA GLU A 165 0.42 -10.27 15.34
C GLU A 165 -0.77 -11.09 14.86
N ARG A 166 -0.72 -12.40 15.05
CA ARG A 166 -1.78 -13.30 14.59
C ARG A 166 -3.06 -13.16 15.40
N LEU A 167 -2.96 -12.79 16.67
CA LEU A 167 -4.10 -12.60 17.56
C LEU A 167 -4.35 -11.11 17.73
N ARG A 168 -5.52 -10.65 17.27
CA ARG A 168 -5.99 -9.29 17.53
C ARG A 168 -6.59 -9.23 18.93
N SER A 169 -6.48 -8.07 19.56
CA SER A 169 -7.16 -7.81 20.83
C SER A 169 -8.67 -7.91 20.66
N LEU A 170 -9.36 -8.26 21.75
CA LEU A 170 -10.83 -8.27 21.75
C LEU A 170 -11.40 -6.89 21.40
N GLN A 171 -10.72 -5.80 21.82
CA GLN A 171 -11.12 -4.44 21.50
C GLN A 171 -11.13 -4.17 20.00
N GLU A 172 -10.09 -4.57 19.27
CA GLU A 172 -10.02 -4.40 17.81
C GLU A 172 -11.07 -5.23 17.08
N LEU A 173 -11.30 -6.47 17.55
CA LEU A 173 -12.34 -7.35 17.00
C LEU A 173 -13.73 -6.73 17.19
N CYS A 174 -14.02 -6.21 18.39
CA CYS A 174 -15.26 -5.51 18.69
C CYS A 174 -15.40 -4.24 17.85
N ARG A 175 -14.35 -3.41 17.75
CA ARG A 175 -14.33 -2.21 16.90
C ARG A 175 -14.69 -2.55 15.46
N LYS A 176 -14.00 -3.54 14.87
CA LYS A 176 -14.28 -4.00 13.50
C LYS A 176 -15.73 -4.46 13.34
N SER A 177 -16.27 -5.23 14.29
CA SER A 177 -17.65 -5.72 14.23
C SER A 177 -18.67 -4.58 14.30
N ILE A 178 -18.45 -3.61 15.19
CA ILE A 178 -19.31 -2.44 15.35
C ILE A 178 -19.29 -1.58 14.09
N VAL A 179 -18.10 -1.24 13.58
CA VAL A 179 -17.94 -0.44 12.34
C VAL A 179 -18.55 -1.15 11.13
N ALA A 180 -18.42 -2.48 11.05
CA ALA A 180 -19.03 -3.26 9.97
C ALA A 180 -20.57 -3.19 9.98
N THR A 181 -21.16 -3.18 11.18
CA THR A 181 -22.62 -3.21 11.41
C THR A 181 -23.27 -1.83 11.31
N PHE A 182 -22.69 -0.83 11.98
CA PHE A 182 -23.26 0.52 12.07
C PHE A 182 -22.79 1.44 10.94
N GLY A 183 -21.61 1.19 10.36
CA GLY A 183 -20.98 2.13 9.44
C GLY A 183 -20.29 3.29 10.16
N LYS A 184 -19.31 3.90 9.48
CA LYS A 184 -18.50 5.01 10.00
C LYS A 184 -19.35 6.23 10.36
N GLU A 185 -20.38 6.47 9.57
CA GLU A 185 -21.30 7.61 9.65
C GLU A 185 -22.26 7.54 10.85
N ASN A 186 -22.49 6.35 11.43
CA ASN A 186 -23.41 6.17 12.55
C ASN A 186 -22.72 5.86 13.89
N LEU A 187 -21.38 5.94 13.97
CA LEU A 187 -20.65 5.60 15.19
C LEU A 187 -21.05 6.48 16.39
N SER A 188 -21.40 7.75 16.14
CA SER A 188 -21.86 8.69 17.18
C SER A 188 -23.17 8.27 17.84
N ARG A 189 -24.01 7.48 17.15
CA ARG A 189 -25.32 6.98 17.60
C ARG A 189 -25.21 5.73 18.46
N VAL A 190 -24.05 5.08 18.50
CA VAL A 190 -23.84 3.88 19.31
C VAL A 190 -23.88 4.29 20.79
N PRO A 191 -24.67 3.60 21.65
CA PRO A 191 -24.84 3.96 23.06
C PRO A 191 -23.62 3.54 23.90
N LEU A 192 -22.47 4.17 23.65
CA LEU A 192 -21.21 3.95 24.35
C LEU A 192 -20.75 5.22 25.05
N ASN A 193 -19.85 5.07 26.02
CA ASN A 193 -19.20 6.21 26.66
C ASN A 193 -18.29 6.95 25.65
N PRO A 194 -17.92 8.22 25.92
CA PRO A 194 -17.10 9.01 25.01
C PRO A 194 -15.76 8.35 24.67
N VAL A 195 -15.07 7.76 25.65
CA VAL A 195 -13.77 7.09 25.46
C VAL A 195 -13.85 5.96 24.43
N LEU A 196 -14.92 5.15 24.48
CA LEU A 196 -15.14 4.07 23.53
C LEU A 196 -15.57 4.61 22.16
N LYS A 197 -16.30 5.73 22.10
CA LYS A 197 -16.59 6.41 20.82
C LYS A 197 -15.31 6.91 20.16
N ASP A 198 -14.43 7.57 20.92
CA ASP A 198 -13.13 8.03 20.45
C ASP A 198 -12.29 6.84 19.95
N TYR A 199 -12.33 5.71 20.65
CA TYR A 199 -11.68 4.48 20.20
C TYR A 199 -12.26 3.93 18.88
N LEU A 200 -13.57 3.97 18.67
CA LEU A 200 -14.18 3.58 17.40
C LEU A 200 -13.80 4.55 16.26
N GLU A 201 -13.75 5.84 16.55
CA GLU A 201 -13.41 6.91 15.60
C GLU A 201 -11.90 6.94 15.26
N SER A 202 -11.04 6.41 16.12
CA SER A 202 -9.60 6.29 15.87
C SER A 202 -9.29 5.47 14.62
N PHE A 203 -10.10 4.44 14.30
CA PHE A 203 -9.96 3.60 13.12
C PHE A 203 -11.33 3.07 12.65
N PRO A 204 -12.07 3.88 11.88
CA PRO A 204 -13.43 3.57 11.48
C PRO A 204 -13.46 2.82 10.15
N PHE A 205 -12.72 1.71 10.06
CA PHE A 205 -12.61 0.88 8.85
C PHE A 205 -12.97 -0.59 9.13
N LYS A 206 -13.37 -1.31 8.09
CA LYS A 206 -13.81 -2.71 8.17
C LYS A 206 -12.67 -3.72 7.99
N LEU A 207 -11.44 -3.25 7.75
CA LEU A 207 -10.24 -4.05 7.50
C LEU A 207 -9.75 -4.73 8.79
#